data_AF-E8M0Y3-F1
#
_entry.id   AF-E8M0Y3-F1
#
_cell.length_a   1.000
_cell.length_b   1.000
_cell.length_c   1.000
_cell.angle_alpha   90.00
_cell.angle_beta   90.00
_cell.angle_gamma   90.00
#
_symmetry.space_group_name_H-M   'P 1'
#
loop_
_entity.id
_entity.type
_entity.pdbx_description
1 polymer ?
#
loop_
_entity_poly.entity_id
_entity_poly.type
_entity_poly.pdbx_seq_one_letter_code
_entity_poly.pdbx_strand_id
1 'polypeptide(L)' 'MNTPLHAINIDFTHSSEAKALLEAIGSRIAPVPNAETYLDQVCCQLQEAIELLESLEA' A
#
# COMPACT_ATOMS: atom_id res chain seq x y z
N MET A 1 12.88 19.24 11.72
CA MET A 1 12.06 19.54 10.52
C MET A 1 10.66 18.99 10.79
N ASN A 2 9.70 19.87 11.05
CA ASN A 2 8.29 19.50 11.27
C ASN A 2 7.60 19.33 9.92
N THR A 3 8.00 18.31 9.14
CA THR A 3 7.24 17.95 7.96
C THR A 3 5.92 17.37 8.46
N PRO A 4 4.75 17.96 8.15
CA PRO A 4 3.48 17.43 8.62
C PRO A 4 3.30 16.02 8.04
N LEU A 5 3.29 15.02 8.92
CA LEU A 5 3.03 13.63 8.56
C LEU A 5 1.56 13.53 8.12
N HIS A 6 1.32 13.55 6.81
CA HIS A 6 0.00 13.26 6.25
C HIS A 6 -0.10 11.75 6.10
N ALA A 7 -0.69 11.09 7.09
CA ALA A 7 -0.92 9.65 7.08
C ALA A 7 -2.40 9.36 6.77
N ILE A 8 -2.64 8.33 5.96
CA ILE A 8 -3.95 7.74 5.74
C ILE A 8 -3.90 6.34 6.34
N ASN A 9 -4.80 6.04 7.27
CA ASN A 9 -4.95 4.68 7.79
C ASN A 9 -6.03 3.96 6.99
N ILE A 10 -5.73 2.75 6.54
CA ILE A 10 -6.66 1.90 5.80
C ILE A 10 -6.68 0.56 6.53
N ASP A 11 -7.85 0.20 7.06
CA ASP A 11 -8.05 -1.06 7.74
C ASP A 11 -8.62 -2.09 6.75
N PHE A 12 -8.06 -3.30 6.76
CA PHE A 12 -8.51 -4.40 5.90
C PHE A 12 -9.13 -5.49 6.77
N THR A 13 -10.25 -6.04 6.31
CA THR A 13 -10.87 -7.21 6.91
C THR A 13 -10.35 -8.50 6.27
N HIS A 14 -9.98 -8.44 4.99
CA HIS A 14 -9.49 -9.59 4.23
C HIS A 14 -8.22 -9.30 3.44
N SER A 15 -7.39 -10.33 3.24
CA SER A 15 -6.16 -10.22 2.42
C SER A 15 -6.48 -9.80 0.98
N SER A 16 -7.65 -10.17 0.47
CA SER A 16 -8.13 -9.82 -0.88
C SER A 16 -8.30 -8.31 -1.08
N GLU A 17 -8.68 -7.57 -0.06
CA GLU A 17 -8.86 -6.10 -0.12
C GLU A 17 -7.50 -5.40 -0.26
N ALA A 18 -6.50 -5.84 0.51
CA ALA A 18 -5.14 -5.31 0.46
C ALA A 18 -4.46 -5.63 -0.89
N LYS A 19 -4.69 -6.84 -1.45
CA LYS A 19 -4.23 -7.22 -2.80
C LYS A 19 -4.83 -6.33 -3.89
N ALA A 20 -6.13 -6.07 -3.83
CA ALA A 20 -6.81 -5.22 -4.79
C ALA A 20 -6.25 -3.78 -4.78
N LEU A 21 -5.92 -3.26 -3.59
CA LEU A 21 -5.28 -1.94 -3.48
C LEU A 21 -3.86 -1.93 -4.05
N LEU A 22 -3.06 -2.96 -3.79
CA LEU A 22 -1.72 -3.10 -4.34
C LEU A 22 -1.74 -3.12 -5.88
N GLU A 23 -2.66 -3.88 -6.47
CA GLU A 23 -2.87 -3.92 -7.93
C GLU A 23 -3.32 -2.56 -8.49
N ALA A 24 -4.23 -1.88 -7.79
CA ALA A 24 -4.71 -0.55 -8.17
C ALA A 24 -3.59 0.51 -8.10
N ILE A 25 -2.63 0.38 -7.19
CA ILE A 25 -1.46 1.26 -7.11
C ILE A 25 -0.46 0.93 -8.22
N GLY A 26 -0.14 -0.34 -8.42
CA GLY A 26 0.82 -0.78 -9.45
C GLY A 26 0.36 -0.54 -10.89
N SER A 27 -0.95 -0.45 -11.12
CA SER A 27 -1.54 -0.12 -12.42
C SER A 27 -1.62 1.39 -12.70
N ARG A 28 -1.28 2.25 -11.73
CA ARG A 28 -1.22 3.70 -11.97
C ARG A 28 0.02 4.04 -12.79
N ILE A 29 -0.22 4.56 -13.99
CA ILE A 29 0.79 5.26 -14.78
C ILE A 29 0.97 6.64 -14.14
N ALA A 30 2.08 6.90 -13.43
CA ALA A 30 2.36 8.24 -12.96
C ALA A 30 2.80 9.11 -14.16
N PRO A 31 2.12 10.23 -14.46
CA PRO A 31 2.53 11.11 -15.55
C PRO A 31 3.78 11.95 -15.21
N VAL A 32 4.34 11.79 -13.99
CA VAL A 32 5.39 12.67 -13.46
C VAL A 32 6.58 11.84 -12.97
N PRO A 33 7.78 12.03 -13.53
CA PRO A 33 8.98 11.33 -13.06
C PRO A 33 9.26 11.69 -11.59
N ASN A 34 9.62 10.68 -10.79
CA ASN A 34 9.90 10.75 -9.34
C ASN A 34 8.70 10.90 -8.41
N ALA A 35 7.46 10.87 -8.93
CA ALA A 35 6.27 10.76 -8.05
C ALA A 35 6.12 9.35 -7.44
N GLU A 36 6.90 8.36 -7.89
CA GLU A 36 6.67 6.95 -7.55
C GLU A 36 7.49 6.46 -6.35
N THR A 37 8.55 7.16 -5.95
CA THR A 37 9.45 6.67 -4.87
C THR A 37 8.75 6.54 -3.51
N TYR A 38 7.71 7.34 -3.25
CA TYR A 38 6.91 7.14 -2.04
C TYR A 38 5.95 5.94 -2.16
N LEU A 39 5.53 5.58 -3.38
CA LEU A 39 4.67 4.43 -3.63
C LEU A 39 5.41 3.12 -3.37
N ASP A 40 6.73 3.07 -3.55
CA ASP A 40 7.53 1.89 -3.20
C ASP A 40 7.36 1.51 -1.72
N GLN A 41 7.41 2.50 -0.82
CA GLN A 41 7.17 2.26 0.60
C GLN A 41 5.74 1.79 0.90
N VAL A 42 4.76 2.37 0.20
CA VAL A 42 3.34 1.96 0.33
C VAL A 42 3.14 0.53 -0.18
N CYS A 43 3.78 0.16 -1.29
CA CYS A 43 3.72 -1.19 -1.86
C CYS A 43 4.35 -2.22 -0.90
N CYS A 44 5.51 -1.93 -0.31
CA CYS A 44 6.12 -2.81 0.70
C CYS A 44 5.20 -3.00 1.91
N GLN A 45 4.64 -1.91 2.45
CA GLN A 45 3.70 -1.99 3.58
C GLN A 45 2.45 -2.81 3.26
N LEU A 46 1.92 -2.68 2.04
CA LEU A 46 0.78 -3.48 1.59
C LEU A 46 1.14 -4.96 1.46
N GLN A 47 2.33 -5.30 0.98
CA GLN A 47 2.79 -6.70 0.90
C GLN A 47 2.90 -7.32 2.30
N GLU A 48 3.50 -6.62 3.26
CA GLU A 48 3.59 -7.09 4.65
C GLU A 48 2.19 -7.30 5.27
N ALA A 49 1.26 -6.37 5.02
CA ALA A 49 -0.13 -6.49 5.50
C ALA A 49 -0.87 -7.68 4.86
N ILE A 50 -0.66 -7.93 3.57
CA ILE A 50 -1.23 -9.09 2.86
C ILE A 50 -0.74 -10.38 3.49
N GLU A 51 0.58 -10.55 3.65
CA GLU A 51 1.16 -11.76 4.24
C GLU A 51 0.62 -12.02 5.65
N LEU A 52 0.48 -10.96 6.45
CA LEU A 52 -0.07 -11.07 7.80
C LEU A 52 -1.54 -11.48 7.79
N LEU A 53 -2.37 -10.88 6.93
CA LEU A 53 -3.78 -11.25 6.80
C LEU A 53 -3.95 -12.69 6.29
N GLU A 54 -3.18 -13.11 5.29
CA GLU A 54 -3.22 -14.49 4.79
C GLU A 54 -2.86 -15.51 5.88
N SER A 55 -1.93 -15.18 6.77
CA SER A 55 -1.55 -16.05 7.88
C SER A 55 -2.65 -16.22 8.94
N LEU A 56 -3.56 -15.25 9.03
CA LEU A 56 -4.69 -15.25 9.97
C LEU A 56 -5.95 -15.86 9.36
N GLU A 57 -6.06 -15.88 8.03
CA GLU A 57 -7.17 -16.47 7.28
C GLU A 57 -7.01 -17.98 7.04
N ALA A 58 -5.80 -18.52 7.28
CA ALA A 58 -5.43 -19.92 7.06
C ALA A 58 -6.01 -20.91 8.08
#